data_AF-A0A0S2KF62-F1
#
_entry.id   AF-A0A0S2KF62-F1
#
_cell.length_a   1.000
_cell.length_b   1.000
_cell.length_c   1.000
_cell.angle_alpha   90.00
_cell.angle_beta   90.00
_cell.angle_gamma   90.00
#
_symmetry.space_group_name_H-M   'P 1'
#
loop_
_entity.id
_entity.type
_entity.pdbx_description
1 polymer ?
#
loop_
_entity_poly.entity_id
_entity_poly.type
_entity_poly.pdbx_seq_one_letter_code
_entity_poly.pdbx_strand_id
1 'polypeptide(L)'
;MFELRRSGTMPLMVVVTLLLTAGCAGQSAQDAILAQQQAEAQAREMAEQARQAEIARLEAERSERELREELARMQEEREALARAREAAEREAAERARQAALLEQQQRQAEQARLAREQEQRIVELERQLTDYEARISRRERANERLSQAITAAEELLQMLASEQSKYENLDENGQTVEPLQKSLISELEARKDQLVREARSLGN
;
A
#
# COMPACT_ATOMS: atom_id res chain seq x y z
N MET A 1 44.41 12.49 147.85
CA MET A 1 43.90 11.11 148.04
C MET A 1 44.15 10.35 146.76
N PHE A 2 44.81 9.18 146.88
CA PHE A 2 45.01 8.12 145.87
C PHE A 2 45.79 8.53 144.59
N GLU A 3 47.07 8.16 144.43
CA GLU A 3 47.72 6.84 144.28
C GLU A 3 47.89 6.43 142.80
N LEU A 4 49.16 6.15 142.48
CA LEU A 4 49.78 5.33 141.42
C LEU A 4 49.54 5.69 139.94
N ARG A 5 50.54 6.11 139.15
CA ARG A 5 51.88 5.53 138.81
C ARG A 5 51.81 4.27 137.95
N ARG A 6 52.14 4.43 136.66
CA ARG A 6 53.14 3.67 135.84
C ARG A 6 52.85 3.88 134.35
N SER A 7 53.77 3.92 133.40
CA SER A 7 55.23 4.11 133.28
C SER A 7 55.60 3.63 131.87
N GLY A 8 56.52 4.31 131.17
CA GLY A 8 57.27 3.75 130.03
C GLY A 8 57.01 4.45 128.69
N THR A 9 57.80 5.46 128.30
CA THR A 9 59.03 5.39 127.46
C THR A 9 58.74 5.02 125.99
N MET A 10 58.68 5.97 125.05
CA MET A 10 59.79 6.47 124.17
C MET A 10 60.51 5.38 123.36
N PRO A 11 61.12 5.66 122.19
CA PRO A 11 60.88 6.68 121.14
C PRO A 11 61.05 6.05 119.71
N LEU A 12 61.37 6.85 118.68
CA LEU A 12 62.18 6.42 117.50
C LEU A 12 61.43 5.81 116.29
N MET A 13 60.72 6.64 115.52
CA MET A 13 60.59 6.48 114.05
C MET A 13 60.12 7.80 113.39
N VAL A 14 61.01 8.80 113.40
CA VAL A 14 60.77 10.17 112.91
C VAL A 14 61.22 10.41 111.45
N VAL A 15 61.74 9.43 110.69
CA VAL A 15 62.47 9.81 109.44
C VAL A 15 62.12 9.04 108.14
N VAL A 16 61.10 8.16 108.09
CA VAL A 16 60.81 7.39 106.84
C VAL A 16 59.39 7.57 106.26
N THR A 17 58.47 8.24 106.96
CA THR A 17 57.04 8.27 106.57
C THR A 17 56.54 9.63 106.04
N LEU A 18 57.42 10.45 105.46
CA LEU A 18 57.09 11.81 104.97
C LEU A 18 57.60 12.12 103.55
N LEU A 19 57.98 11.09 102.79
CA LEU A 19 58.45 11.18 101.39
C LEU A 19 57.53 10.46 100.38
N LEU A 20 56.34 10.03 100.78
CA LEU A 20 55.40 9.23 99.95
C LEU A 20 54.04 9.88 99.69
N THR A 21 53.81 11.14 100.08
CA THR A 21 52.52 11.84 99.86
C THR A 21 52.62 13.15 99.07
N ALA A 22 53.80 13.46 98.50
CA ALA A 22 54.01 14.60 97.60
C ALA A 22 54.09 14.20 96.11
N GLY A 23 53.81 12.94 95.77
CA GLY A 23 53.84 12.43 94.38
C GLY A 23 52.50 12.48 93.64
N CYS A 24 51.37 12.53 94.34
CA CYS A 24 50.03 12.41 93.72
C CYS A 24 49.43 13.74 93.22
N ALA A 25 50.05 14.89 93.50
CA ALA A 25 49.61 16.18 92.97
C ALA A 25 50.24 16.53 91.61
N GLY A 26 51.38 15.91 91.26
CA GLY A 26 52.00 16.05 89.94
C GLY A 26 51.44 15.08 88.90
N GLN A 27 51.00 13.89 89.34
CA GLN A 27 50.52 12.82 88.46
C GLN A 27 49.13 13.12 87.88
N SER A 28 48.23 13.73 88.66
CA SER A 28 46.92 14.18 88.17
C SER A 28 46.99 15.37 87.19
N ALA A 29 48.01 16.24 87.33
CA ALA A 29 48.24 17.33 86.39
C ALA A 29 48.84 16.81 85.06
N GLN A 30 49.72 15.80 85.11
CA GLN A 30 50.25 15.14 83.90
C GLN A 30 49.18 14.30 83.19
N ASP A 31 48.34 13.58 83.93
CA ASP A 31 47.23 12.82 83.37
C ASP A 31 46.17 13.73 82.74
N ALA A 32 45.91 14.91 83.32
CA ALA A 32 45.02 15.93 82.74
C ALA A 32 45.58 16.52 81.43
N ILE A 33 46.90 16.77 81.35
CA ILE A 33 47.55 17.24 80.12
C ILE A 33 47.55 16.16 79.03
N LEU A 34 47.80 14.89 79.38
CA LEU A 34 47.73 13.77 78.44
C LEU A 34 46.29 13.52 77.94
N ALA A 35 45.30 13.58 78.83
CA ALA A 35 43.89 13.47 78.45
C ALA A 35 43.45 14.64 77.54
N GLN A 36 43.96 15.85 77.78
CA GLN A 36 43.70 17.00 76.90
C GLN A 36 44.36 16.84 75.52
N GLN A 37 45.61 16.35 75.45
CA GLN A 37 46.28 16.08 74.17
C GLN A 37 45.61 14.97 73.37
N GLN A 38 45.12 13.92 74.02
CA GLN A 38 44.36 12.85 73.37
C GLN A 38 43.00 13.34 72.87
N ALA A 39 42.30 14.17 73.64
CA ALA A 39 41.06 14.80 73.20
C ALA A 39 41.28 15.75 72.01
N GLU A 40 42.38 16.50 71.98
CA GLU A 40 42.75 17.35 70.84
C GLU A 40 43.14 16.54 69.60
N ALA A 41 43.85 15.42 69.76
CA ALA A 41 44.18 14.52 68.65
C ALA A 41 42.92 13.87 68.06
N GLN A 42 42.01 13.37 68.90
CA GLN A 42 40.72 12.82 68.47
C GLN A 42 39.83 13.88 67.81
N ALA A 43 39.84 15.11 68.32
CA ALA A 43 39.11 16.22 67.71
C ALA A 43 39.66 16.58 66.31
N ARG A 44 40.98 16.49 66.10
CA ARG A 44 41.60 16.72 64.79
C ARG A 44 41.27 15.60 63.80
N GLU A 45 41.34 14.34 64.22
CA GLU A 45 40.95 13.20 63.37
C GLU A 45 39.46 13.25 62.98
N MET A 46 38.57 13.56 63.93
CA MET A 46 37.15 13.74 63.62
C MET A 46 36.91 14.94 62.68
N ALA A 47 37.66 16.03 62.81
CA ALA A 47 37.58 17.18 61.91
C ALA A 47 38.07 16.86 60.49
N GLU A 48 39.13 16.05 60.35
CA GLU A 48 39.62 15.59 59.04
C GLU A 48 38.65 14.61 58.37
N GLN A 49 38.09 13.67 59.12
CA GLN A 49 37.04 12.77 58.63
C GLN A 49 35.78 13.54 58.22
N ALA A 50 35.37 14.54 59.00
CA ALA A 50 34.25 15.41 58.64
C ALA A 50 34.51 16.18 57.33
N ARG A 51 35.72 16.71 57.13
CA ARG A 51 36.11 17.37 55.88
C ARG A 51 36.13 16.42 54.69
N GLN A 52 36.66 15.21 54.85
CA GLN A 52 36.66 14.19 53.80
C GLN A 52 35.24 13.75 53.44
N ALA A 53 34.38 13.57 54.44
CA ALA A 53 32.96 13.25 54.23
C ALA A 53 32.21 14.38 53.52
N GLU A 54 32.52 15.65 53.83
CA GLU A 54 31.94 16.81 53.16
C GLU A 54 32.37 16.89 51.69
N ILE A 55 33.65 16.69 51.39
CA ILE A 55 34.17 16.65 50.01
C ILE A 55 33.52 15.50 49.22
N ALA A 56 33.46 14.29 49.79
CA ALA A 56 32.84 13.14 49.14
C ALA A 56 31.34 13.37 48.87
N ARG A 57 30.63 14.07 49.77
CA ARG A 57 29.23 14.46 49.55
C ARG A 57 29.09 15.45 48.40
N LEU A 58 29.95 16.47 48.34
CA LEU A 58 29.92 17.46 47.26
C LEU A 58 30.26 16.85 45.89
N GLU A 59 31.18 15.89 45.83
CA GLU A 59 31.51 15.14 44.60
C GLU A 59 30.37 14.20 44.18
N ALA A 60 29.73 13.52 45.13
CA ALA A 60 28.55 12.70 44.86
C ALA A 60 27.39 13.56 44.33
N GLU A 61 27.15 14.74 44.92
CA GLU A 61 26.11 15.64 44.46
C GLU A 61 26.40 16.21 43.05
N ARG A 62 27.66 16.50 42.74
CA ARG A 62 28.07 16.94 41.39
C ARG A 62 27.85 15.85 40.35
N SER A 63 28.31 14.64 40.62
CA SER A 63 28.14 13.51 39.69
C SER A 63 26.66 13.16 39.49
N GLU A 64 25.82 13.25 40.53
CA GLU A 64 24.38 13.05 40.41
C GLU A 64 23.72 14.13 39.54
N ARG A 65 24.14 15.39 39.66
CA ARG A 65 23.65 16.49 38.81
C ARG A 65 24.05 16.30 37.35
N GLU A 66 25.32 15.95 37.09
CA GLU A 66 25.82 15.68 35.74
C GLU A 66 25.06 14.53 35.07
N LEU A 67 24.84 13.42 35.79
CA LEU A 67 24.05 12.29 35.30
C LEU A 67 22.60 12.67 35.00
N ARG A 68 21.98 13.51 35.84
CA ARG A 68 20.60 14.00 35.60
C ARG A 68 20.53 14.87 34.35
N GLU A 69 21.49 15.75 34.15
CA GLU A 69 21.56 16.59 32.96
C GLU A 69 21.79 15.76 31.69
N GLU A 70 22.67 14.76 31.74
CA GLU A 70 22.92 13.85 30.62
C GLU A 70 21.67 13.03 30.28
N LEU A 71 20.97 12.49 31.29
CA LEU A 71 19.72 11.77 31.10
C LEU A 71 18.62 12.67 30.52
N ALA A 72 18.53 13.92 30.97
CA ALA A 72 17.58 14.89 30.42
C ALA A 72 17.85 15.17 28.94
N ARG A 73 19.12 15.41 28.56
CA ARG A 73 19.51 15.62 27.15
C ARG A 73 19.20 14.39 26.29
N MET A 74 19.53 13.20 26.78
CA MET A 74 19.22 11.94 26.13
C MET A 74 17.70 11.74 25.93
N GLN A 75 16.88 12.15 26.90
CA GLN A 75 15.43 12.09 26.77
C GLN A 75 14.90 13.07 25.73
N GLU A 76 15.36 14.32 25.74
CA GLU A 76 15.00 15.33 24.75
C GLU A 76 15.36 14.92 23.33
N GLU A 77 16.55 14.34 23.13
CA GLU A 77 16.99 13.84 21.83
C GLU A 77 16.11 12.67 21.35
N ARG A 78 15.77 11.74 22.25
CA ARG A 78 14.87 10.62 21.94
C ARG A 78 13.48 11.12 21.56
N GLU A 79 12.93 12.10 22.27
CA GLU A 79 11.64 12.70 21.96
C GLU A 79 11.67 13.47 20.64
N ALA A 80 12.74 14.21 20.37
CA ALA A 80 12.93 14.90 19.09
C ALA A 80 12.99 13.90 17.92
N LEU A 81 13.74 12.80 18.08
CA LEU A 81 13.82 11.73 17.09
C LEU A 81 12.46 11.03 16.89
N ALA A 82 11.73 10.75 17.97
CA ALA A 82 10.39 10.15 17.90
C ALA A 82 9.42 11.06 17.14
N ARG A 83 9.40 12.36 17.42
CA ARG A 83 8.58 13.35 16.70
C ARG A 83 8.97 13.45 15.22
N ALA A 84 10.27 13.45 14.92
CA ALA A 84 10.75 13.49 13.54
C ALA A 84 10.34 12.24 12.76
N ARG A 85 10.42 11.06 13.38
CA ARG A 85 9.96 9.79 12.77
C ARG A 85 8.46 9.83 12.51
N GLU A 86 7.66 10.24 13.48
CA GLU A 86 6.20 10.32 13.31
C GLU A 86 5.81 11.30 12.20
N ALA A 87 6.47 12.47 12.13
CA ALA A 87 6.24 13.41 11.05
C ALA A 87 6.61 12.83 9.67
N ALA A 88 7.76 12.15 9.57
CA ALA A 88 8.20 11.48 8.34
C ALA A 88 7.24 10.34 7.93
N GLU A 89 6.73 9.57 8.88
CA GLU A 89 5.75 8.50 8.63
C GLU A 89 4.42 9.07 8.12
N ARG A 90 3.92 10.15 8.71
CA ARG A 90 2.70 10.82 8.25
C ARG A 90 2.88 11.35 6.82
N GLU A 91 3.98 12.02 6.54
CA GLU A 91 4.27 12.54 5.20
C GLU A 91 4.41 11.40 4.18
N ALA A 92 5.10 10.30 4.54
CA ALA A 92 5.21 9.12 3.70
C ALA A 92 3.85 8.48 3.42
N ALA A 93 2.98 8.38 4.44
CA ALA A 93 1.63 7.86 4.28
C ALA A 93 0.77 8.75 3.38
N GLU A 94 0.87 10.07 3.48
CA GLU A 94 0.18 11.02 2.61
C GLU A 94 0.66 10.90 1.16
N ARG A 95 1.97 10.85 0.93
CA ARG A 95 2.54 10.63 -0.41
C ARG A 95 2.10 9.29 -0.99
N ALA A 96 2.09 8.23 -0.19
CA ALA A 96 1.62 6.92 -0.62
C ALA A 96 0.13 6.93 -1.02
N ARG A 97 -0.71 7.63 -0.25
CA ARG A 97 -2.14 7.81 -0.59
C ARG A 97 -2.33 8.59 -1.89
N GLN A 98 -1.57 9.67 -2.08
CA GLN A 98 -1.61 10.45 -3.32
C GLN A 98 -1.16 9.64 -4.53
N ALA A 99 -0.06 8.89 -4.40
CA ALA A 99 0.43 8.00 -5.44
C ALA A 99 -0.61 6.92 -5.81
N ALA A 100 -1.22 6.28 -4.80
CA ALA A 100 -2.26 5.28 -5.02
C ALA A 100 -3.50 5.86 -5.74
N LEU A 101 -3.90 7.09 -5.39
CA LEU A 101 -5.02 7.77 -6.06
C LEU A 101 -4.70 8.06 -7.53
N LEU A 102 -3.49 8.56 -7.82
CA LEU A 102 -3.05 8.83 -9.20
C LEU A 102 -3.00 7.54 -10.01
N GLU A 103 -2.46 6.46 -9.45
CA GLU A 103 -2.40 5.16 -10.11
C GLU A 103 -3.81 4.60 -10.40
N GLN A 104 -4.74 4.77 -9.45
CA GLN A 104 -6.13 4.38 -9.66
C GLN A 104 -6.77 5.18 -10.79
N GLN A 105 -6.57 6.50 -10.84
CA GLN A 105 -7.08 7.35 -11.91
C GLN A 105 -6.50 6.97 -13.27
N GLN A 106 -5.20 6.68 -13.34
CA GLN A 106 -4.55 6.22 -14.56
C GLN A 106 -5.15 4.90 -15.06
N ARG A 107 -5.32 3.91 -14.15
CA ARG A 107 -5.95 2.64 -14.49
C ARG A 107 -7.37 2.81 -15.00
N GLN A 108 -8.17 3.67 -14.36
CA GLN A 108 -9.53 3.97 -14.81
C GLN A 108 -9.55 4.67 -16.17
N ALA A 109 -8.66 5.63 -16.41
CA ALA A 109 -8.55 6.32 -17.68
C ALA A 109 -8.14 5.37 -18.82
N GLU A 110 -7.20 4.46 -18.56
CA GLU A 110 -6.79 3.44 -19.52
C GLU A 110 -7.93 2.47 -19.84
N GLN A 111 -8.63 1.95 -18.81
CA GLN A 111 -9.79 1.10 -19.00
C GLN A 111 -10.89 1.80 -19.80
N ALA A 112 -11.17 3.07 -19.52
CA ALA A 112 -12.14 3.86 -20.27
C ALA A 112 -11.71 4.07 -21.72
N ARG A 113 -10.41 4.27 -21.99
CA ARG A 113 -9.88 4.37 -23.36
C ARG A 113 -10.08 3.06 -24.12
N LEU A 114 -9.66 1.94 -23.53
CA LEU A 114 -9.80 0.61 -24.13
C LEU A 114 -11.28 0.25 -24.38
N ALA A 115 -12.17 0.58 -23.44
CA ALA A 115 -13.60 0.35 -23.61
C ALA A 115 -14.16 1.13 -24.81
N ARG A 116 -13.77 2.41 -24.97
CA ARG A 116 -14.18 3.23 -26.12
C ARG A 116 -13.67 2.69 -27.46
N GLU A 117 -12.41 2.25 -27.49
CA GLU A 117 -11.82 1.64 -28.70
C GLU A 117 -12.56 0.35 -29.09
N GLN A 118 -12.89 -0.49 -28.10
CA GLN A 118 -13.68 -1.71 -28.32
C GLN A 118 -15.09 -1.38 -28.82
N GLU A 119 -15.77 -0.40 -28.22
CA GLU A 119 -17.10 0.04 -28.63
C GLU A 119 -17.11 0.56 -30.08
N GLN A 120 -16.11 1.38 -30.46
CA GLN A 120 -15.96 1.82 -31.85
C GLN A 120 -15.75 0.65 -32.82
N ARG A 121 -14.97 -0.36 -32.40
CA ARG A 121 -14.76 -1.56 -33.21
C ARG A 121 -16.05 -2.36 -33.37
N ILE A 122 -16.86 -2.48 -32.32
CA ILE A 122 -18.17 -3.14 -32.36
C ILE A 122 -19.09 -2.42 -33.34
N VAL A 123 -19.23 -1.10 -33.22
CA VAL A 123 -20.09 -0.31 -34.11
C VAL A 123 -19.69 -0.45 -35.57
N GLU A 124 -18.39 -0.44 -35.88
CA GLU A 124 -17.93 -0.66 -37.25
C GLU A 124 -18.24 -2.08 -37.76
N LEU A 125 -18.08 -3.11 -36.91
CA LEU A 125 -18.41 -4.48 -37.26
C LEU A 125 -19.92 -4.67 -37.46
N GLU A 126 -20.76 -4.06 -36.63
CA GLU A 126 -22.21 -4.08 -36.78
C GLU A 126 -22.63 -3.42 -38.10
N ARG A 127 -22.02 -2.29 -38.45
CA ARG A 127 -22.25 -1.63 -39.74
C ARG A 127 -21.87 -2.53 -40.93
N GLN A 128 -20.73 -3.22 -40.83
CA GLN A 128 -20.30 -4.17 -41.86
C GLN A 128 -21.25 -5.36 -41.99
N LEU A 129 -21.75 -5.89 -40.86
CA LEU A 129 -22.74 -6.96 -40.88
C LEU A 129 -24.03 -6.53 -41.57
N THR A 130 -24.56 -5.34 -41.23
CA THR A 130 -25.76 -4.81 -41.90
C THR A 130 -25.54 -4.62 -43.42
N ASP A 131 -24.37 -4.14 -43.85
CA ASP A 131 -24.04 -4.05 -45.28
C ASP A 131 -24.01 -5.45 -45.94
N TYR A 132 -23.36 -6.41 -45.30
CA TYR A 132 -23.29 -7.78 -45.81
C TYR A 132 -24.67 -8.44 -45.91
N GLU A 133 -25.51 -8.30 -44.90
CA GLU A 133 -26.89 -8.80 -44.91
C GLU A 133 -27.70 -8.18 -46.05
N ALA A 134 -27.57 -6.86 -46.25
CA ALA A 134 -28.25 -6.17 -47.34
C ALA A 134 -27.74 -6.66 -48.72
N ARG A 135 -26.43 -6.90 -48.87
CA ARG A 135 -25.83 -7.45 -50.09
C ARG A 135 -26.28 -8.89 -50.34
N ILE A 136 -26.33 -9.73 -49.30
CA ILE A 136 -26.81 -11.11 -49.39
C ILE A 136 -28.28 -11.11 -49.83
N SER A 137 -29.14 -10.34 -49.17
CA SER A 137 -30.56 -10.26 -49.51
C SER A 137 -30.79 -9.79 -50.95
N ARG A 138 -30.01 -8.81 -51.44
CA ARG A 138 -30.06 -8.39 -52.86
C ARG A 138 -29.68 -9.52 -53.80
N ARG A 139 -28.61 -10.26 -53.50
CA ARG A 139 -28.16 -11.42 -54.31
C ARG A 139 -29.17 -12.56 -54.30
N GLU A 140 -29.79 -12.85 -53.17
CA GLU A 140 -30.85 -13.87 -53.08
C GLU A 140 -32.04 -13.51 -53.97
N ARG A 141 -32.52 -12.26 -53.92
CA ARG A 141 -33.58 -11.80 -54.82
C ARG A 141 -33.15 -11.84 -56.28
N ALA A 142 -31.92 -11.45 -56.59
CA ALA A 142 -31.40 -11.55 -57.96
C ALA A 142 -31.38 -13.00 -58.45
N ASN A 143 -30.94 -13.95 -57.61
CA ASN A 143 -30.95 -15.37 -57.92
C ASN A 143 -32.37 -15.91 -58.11
N GLU A 144 -33.31 -15.49 -57.29
CA GLU A 144 -34.73 -15.87 -57.45
C GLU A 144 -35.28 -15.41 -58.80
N ARG A 145 -35.00 -14.16 -59.21
CA ARG A 145 -35.39 -13.64 -60.53
C ARG A 145 -34.72 -14.38 -61.67
N LEU A 146 -33.44 -14.76 -61.54
CA LEU A 146 -32.75 -15.59 -62.52
C LEU A 146 -33.37 -16.99 -62.62
N SER A 147 -33.73 -17.60 -61.49
CA SER A 147 -34.41 -18.90 -61.49
C SER A 147 -35.76 -18.82 -62.21
N GLN A 148 -36.54 -17.76 -61.96
CA GLN A 148 -37.80 -17.52 -62.67
C GLN A 148 -37.57 -17.28 -64.17
N ALA A 149 -36.50 -16.59 -64.55
CA ALA A 149 -36.14 -16.36 -65.96
C ALA A 149 -35.75 -17.66 -66.66
N ILE A 150 -35.05 -18.58 -65.97
CA ILE A 150 -34.73 -19.91 -66.48
C ILE A 150 -36.01 -20.69 -66.76
N THR A 151 -36.94 -20.75 -65.80
CA THR A 151 -38.23 -21.43 -66.01
C THR A 151 -39.01 -20.83 -67.18
N ALA A 152 -39.06 -19.50 -67.32
CA ALA A 152 -39.72 -18.86 -68.46
C ALA A 152 -39.02 -19.17 -69.80
N ALA A 153 -37.69 -19.33 -69.81
CA ALA A 153 -36.95 -19.75 -70.99
C ALA A 153 -37.21 -21.21 -71.36
N GLU A 154 -37.35 -22.09 -70.37
CA GLU A 154 -37.73 -23.50 -70.59
C GLU A 154 -39.15 -23.62 -71.15
N GLU A 155 -40.11 -22.86 -70.60
CA GLU A 155 -41.48 -22.76 -71.14
C GLU A 155 -41.48 -22.26 -72.59
N LEU A 156 -40.68 -21.22 -72.90
CA LEU A 156 -40.52 -20.69 -74.25
C LEU A 156 -39.94 -21.74 -75.21
N LEU A 157 -38.90 -22.48 -74.79
CA LEU A 157 -38.30 -23.54 -75.59
C LEU A 157 -39.30 -24.66 -75.91
N GLN A 158 -40.10 -25.07 -74.92
CA GLN A 158 -41.14 -26.08 -75.12
C GLN A 158 -42.24 -25.60 -76.08
N MET A 159 -42.66 -24.33 -75.96
CA MET A 159 -43.63 -23.73 -76.88
C MET A 159 -43.08 -23.67 -78.31
N LEU A 160 -41.83 -23.22 -78.49
CA LEU A 160 -41.19 -23.16 -79.80
C LEU A 160 -41.06 -24.54 -80.44
N ALA A 161 -40.72 -25.57 -79.66
CA ALA A 161 -40.67 -26.95 -80.15
C ALA A 161 -42.06 -27.44 -80.60
N SER A 162 -43.12 -27.14 -79.84
CA SER A 162 -44.50 -27.46 -80.21
C SER A 162 -44.98 -26.70 -81.45
N GLU A 163 -44.52 -25.46 -81.66
CA GLU A 163 -44.85 -24.69 -82.85
C GLU A 163 -44.07 -25.21 -84.07
N GLN A 164 -42.83 -25.65 -83.89
CA GLN A 164 -42.04 -26.27 -84.95
C GLN A 164 -42.71 -27.54 -85.49
N SER A 165 -43.30 -28.38 -84.63
CA SER A 165 -44.02 -29.58 -85.10
C SER A 165 -45.28 -29.24 -85.93
N LYS A 166 -45.88 -28.06 -85.76
CA LYS A 166 -47.02 -27.64 -86.60
C LYS A 166 -46.62 -27.42 -88.05
N TYR A 167 -45.38 -27.00 -88.30
CA TYR A 167 -44.87 -26.83 -89.66
C TYR A 167 -44.66 -28.16 -90.40
N GLU A 168 -44.66 -29.28 -89.69
CA GLU A 168 -44.63 -30.62 -90.29
C GLU A 168 -46.01 -31.05 -90.81
N ASN A 169 -47.09 -30.33 -90.46
CA ASN A 169 -48.47 -30.66 -90.83
C ASN A 169 -49.16 -29.45 -91.50
N LEU A 170 -49.00 -29.36 -92.81
CA LEU A 170 -49.53 -28.29 -93.65
C LEU A 170 -50.78 -28.76 -94.42
N ASP A 171 -51.73 -27.86 -94.63
CA ASP A 171 -52.90 -28.07 -95.46
C ASP A 171 -52.55 -28.03 -96.97
N GLU A 172 -53.55 -28.26 -97.83
CA GLU A 172 -53.39 -28.23 -99.29
C GLU A 172 -52.94 -26.85 -99.82
N ASN A 173 -53.08 -25.78 -99.03
CA ASN A 173 -52.64 -24.42 -99.36
C ASN A 173 -51.25 -24.10 -98.79
N GLY A 174 -50.58 -25.04 -98.12
CA GLY A 174 -49.28 -24.85 -97.47
C GLY A 174 -49.33 -24.07 -96.15
N GLN A 175 -50.49 -23.98 -95.51
CA GLN A 175 -50.70 -23.32 -94.22
C GLN A 175 -50.72 -24.35 -93.08
N THR A 176 -50.33 -23.95 -91.87
CA THR A 176 -50.40 -24.87 -90.71
C THR A 176 -51.86 -25.19 -90.38
N VAL A 177 -52.17 -26.47 -90.20
CA VAL A 177 -53.54 -26.93 -89.86
C VAL A 177 -53.98 -26.36 -88.51
N GLU A 178 -53.05 -26.31 -87.55
CA GLU A 178 -53.26 -25.62 -86.28
C GLU A 178 -52.73 -24.18 -86.35
N PRO A 179 -53.45 -23.20 -85.77
CA PRO A 179 -52.99 -21.82 -85.74
C PRO A 179 -51.73 -21.66 -84.87
N LEU A 180 -50.84 -20.76 -85.29
CA LEU A 180 -49.59 -20.48 -84.58
C LEU A 180 -49.81 -19.56 -83.37
N GLN A 181 -49.17 -19.88 -82.24
CA GLN A 181 -49.32 -19.16 -80.98
C GLN A 181 -48.28 -18.04 -80.81
N LYS A 182 -48.12 -17.20 -81.84
CA LYS A 182 -47.08 -16.15 -81.88
C LYS A 182 -47.19 -15.11 -80.76
N SER A 183 -48.41 -14.78 -80.33
CA SER A 183 -48.64 -13.85 -79.22
C SER A 183 -48.12 -14.40 -77.89
N LEU A 184 -48.37 -15.68 -77.63
CA LEU A 184 -47.92 -16.34 -76.40
C LEU A 184 -46.40 -16.49 -76.35
N ILE A 185 -45.76 -16.82 -77.48
CA ILE A 185 -44.29 -16.80 -77.60
C ILE A 185 -43.73 -15.42 -77.25
N SER A 186 -44.32 -14.36 -77.82
CA SER A 186 -43.87 -12.98 -77.57
C SER A 186 -44.03 -12.58 -76.10
N GLU A 187 -45.09 -13.03 -75.44
CA GLU A 187 -45.32 -12.79 -74.02
C GLU A 187 -44.28 -13.51 -73.13
N LEU A 188 -43.99 -14.79 -73.43
CA LEU A 188 -42.98 -15.56 -72.70
C LEU A 188 -41.57 -14.98 -72.88
N GLU A 189 -41.22 -14.54 -74.09
CA GLU A 189 -39.96 -13.85 -74.38
C GLU A 189 -39.85 -12.54 -73.59
N ALA A 190 -40.90 -11.72 -73.62
CA ALA A 190 -40.96 -10.46 -72.87
C ALA A 190 -40.83 -10.69 -71.35
N ARG A 191 -41.49 -11.73 -70.83
CA ARG A 191 -41.41 -12.13 -69.41
C ARG A 191 -40.00 -12.54 -69.01
N LYS A 192 -39.36 -13.42 -69.79
CA LYS A 192 -37.96 -13.84 -69.57
C LYS A 192 -37.03 -12.62 -69.56
N ASP A 193 -37.15 -11.74 -70.56
CA ASP A 193 -36.32 -10.55 -70.68
C ASP A 193 -36.52 -9.58 -69.52
N GLN A 194 -37.75 -9.40 -69.07
CA GLN A 194 -38.06 -8.60 -67.89
C GLN A 194 -37.39 -9.16 -66.63
N LEU A 195 -37.51 -10.47 -66.38
CA LEU A 195 -36.91 -11.12 -65.21
C LEU A 195 -35.38 -11.01 -65.21
N VAL A 196 -34.75 -11.13 -66.38
CA VAL A 196 -33.29 -10.92 -66.52
C VAL A 196 -32.90 -9.47 -66.21
N ARG A 197 -33.68 -8.48 -66.68
CA ARG A 197 -33.42 -7.06 -66.36
C ARG A 197 -33.59 -6.78 -64.86
N GLU A 198 -34.63 -7.32 -64.24
CA GLU A 198 -34.87 -7.19 -62.80
C GLU A 198 -33.70 -7.80 -62.00
N ALA A 199 -33.27 -9.02 -62.35
CA ALA A 199 -32.12 -9.66 -61.73
C ALA A 199 -30.84 -8.81 -61.83
N ARG A 200 -30.55 -8.24 -63.01
CA ARG A 200 -29.39 -7.36 -63.22
C ARG A 200 -29.48 -6.09 -62.39
N SER A 201 -30.67 -5.52 -62.25
CA SER A 201 -30.88 -4.32 -61.42
C SER A 201 -30.65 -4.57 -59.93
N LEU A 202 -30.82 -5.82 -59.47
CA LEU A 202 -30.60 -6.24 -58.09
C LEU A 202 -29.17 -6.66 -57.80
N GLY A 203 -28.44 -7.11 -58.84
CA GLY A 203 -27.04 -7.56 -58.74
C GLY A 203 -25.99 -6.44 -58.81
N ASN A 204 -26.37 -5.27 -59.35
CA ASN A 204 -25.57 -4.04 -59.33
C ASN A 204 -25.82 -3.25 -58.04
#